data_AF-A0A8H5B5H1-F1
#
_entry.id   AF-A0A8H5B5H1-F1
#
_cell.length_a   1.000
_cell.length_b   1.000
_cell.length_c   1.000
_cell.angle_alpha   90.00
_cell.angle_beta   90.00
_cell.angle_gamma   90.00
#
_symmetry.space_group_name_H-M   'P 1'
#
loop_
_entity.id
_entity.type
_entity.pdbx_description
1 polymer ?
#
loop_
_entity_poly.entity_id
_entity_poly.type
_entity_poly.pdbx_seq_one_letter_code
_entity_poly.pdbx_strand_id
1 'polypeptide(L)'
;MNVGTIEPLYDMDEVYWCPGTVVKFLVEQKLFKVSRHQFVVGSEYFAKLHGLREDDDDIVRLEGVTIDQFRVFLRIVFPVTNYTNPTANDFTTKEWLVIFRLSSQWRFKGFRELAMEHLLKDLSALELVKMGRAENVPEFLLSGYRSFINRRSEITTEEGDITDEEGDKLGSKTVIILWRIRYHAEAPGHEDPVELFIEEELTAKFVGEVSEIKARGNASRHLEDVRLEERLKKRAEEKTKRQEEGERLVVEKAAARDGRVEGAVEASEAGDLKAKNQVLRQELEACTRELRRANELNAFSCSGKGSSCLRKRTIKRDRKDEGREEEARVQLEMAEKLAEEERATRLLEEEEKRGLEAGLEEEREKEEAVKIREELEELRAWKRERMLEEATIDEILQDADEED
;
A
#
# COMPACT_ATOMS: atom_id res chain seq x y z
N MET A 1 -10.57 6.96 35.09
CA MET A 1 -9.98 5.65 35.41
C MET A 1 -9.61 5.00 34.09
N ASN A 2 -8.33 5.08 33.72
CA ASN A 2 -7.78 4.41 32.54
C ASN A 2 -7.51 2.96 32.92
N VAL A 3 -8.18 2.01 32.27
CA VAL A 3 -7.77 0.61 32.32
C VAL A 3 -6.84 0.42 31.14
N GLY A 4 -5.54 0.62 31.39
CA GLY A 4 -4.50 0.28 30.43
C GLY A 4 -4.51 -1.22 30.22
N THR A 5 -4.79 -1.65 28.99
CA THR A 5 -4.58 -3.02 28.56
C THR A 5 -3.08 -3.28 28.60
N ILE A 6 -2.63 -4.03 29.60
CA ILE A 6 -1.25 -4.50 29.69
C ILE A 6 -1.11 -5.59 28.64
N GLU A 7 -0.48 -5.29 27.51
CA GLU A 7 -0.03 -6.32 26.58
C GLU A 7 1.16 -7.05 27.22
N PRO A 8 1.08 -8.38 27.41
CA PRO A 8 2.20 -9.14 27.92
C PRO A 8 3.31 -9.24 26.86
N LEU A 9 4.52 -8.87 27.26
CA LEU A 9 5.75 -9.05 26.47
C LEU A 9 6.11 -10.54 26.47
N TYR A 10 5.58 -11.29 25.51
CA TYR A 10 6.00 -12.67 25.23
C TYR A 10 7.04 -12.68 24.11
N ASP A 11 8.06 -13.52 24.25
CA ASP A 11 8.95 -13.88 23.14
C ASP A 11 8.17 -14.82 22.22
N MET A 12 7.82 -14.31 21.04
CA MET A 12 6.97 -15.02 20.09
C MET A 12 7.83 -15.92 19.23
N ASP A 13 7.55 -17.21 19.26
CA ASP A 13 8.20 -18.15 18.37
C ASP A 13 7.90 -17.76 16.91
N GLU A 14 8.92 -17.39 16.15
CA GLU A 14 8.80 -16.96 14.75
C GLU A 14 8.19 -18.03 13.83
N VAL A 15 8.22 -19.30 14.25
CA VAL A 15 7.76 -20.46 13.47
C VAL A 15 6.32 -20.85 13.83
N TYR A 16 5.91 -20.71 15.09
CA TYR A 16 4.62 -21.17 15.58
C TYR A 16 3.66 -20.05 16.03
N TRP A 17 4.10 -18.79 16.09
CA TRP A 17 3.22 -17.68 16.40
C TRP A 17 2.44 -17.19 15.17
N CYS A 18 1.12 -17.16 15.28
CA CYS A 18 0.22 -16.72 14.21
C CYS A 18 -0.58 -15.48 14.66
N PRO A 19 -0.19 -14.24 14.29
CA PRO A 19 -1.01 -13.06 14.57
C PRO A 19 -2.33 -13.07 13.76
N GLY A 20 -3.46 -12.67 14.37
CA GLY A 20 -4.67 -12.23 13.63
C GLY A 20 -5.31 -13.26 12.70
N THR A 21 -5.44 -14.48 13.18
CA THR A 21 -5.46 -15.79 12.49
C THR A 21 -6.40 -16.05 11.30
N VAL A 22 -7.27 -15.13 10.86
CA VAL A 22 -8.27 -15.42 9.81
C VAL A 22 -8.45 -14.27 8.81
N VAL A 23 -8.49 -14.61 7.53
CA VAL A 23 -8.80 -13.68 6.42
C VAL A 23 -10.13 -14.08 5.77
N LYS A 24 -10.88 -13.08 5.30
CA LYS A 24 -12.16 -13.28 4.59
C LYS A 24 -11.97 -13.03 3.10
N PHE A 25 -12.06 -14.07 2.28
CA PHE A 25 -12.05 -13.97 0.83
C PHE A 25 -13.47 -13.97 0.27
N LEU A 26 -13.83 -12.96 -0.51
CA LEU A 26 -15.06 -12.94 -1.28
C LEU A 26 -14.74 -13.37 -2.71
N VAL A 27 -15.26 -14.54 -3.10
CA VAL A 27 -15.14 -15.10 -4.45
C VAL A 27 -16.54 -15.20 -5.05
N GLU A 28 -16.77 -14.48 -6.16
CA GLU A 28 -18.10 -14.28 -6.72
C GLU A 28 -19.07 -13.74 -5.66
N GLN A 29 -20.01 -14.57 -5.17
CA GLN A 29 -20.98 -14.21 -4.13
C GLN A 29 -20.77 -14.99 -2.82
N LYS A 30 -19.63 -15.68 -2.67
CA LYS A 30 -19.38 -16.57 -1.53
C LYS A 30 -18.19 -16.08 -0.70
N LEU A 31 -18.42 -15.98 0.60
CA LEU A 31 -17.41 -15.61 1.58
C LEU A 31 -16.72 -16.87 2.13
N PHE A 32 -15.40 -16.90 2.07
CA PHE A 32 -14.54 -17.93 2.62
C PHE A 32 -13.74 -17.35 3.77
N LYS A 33 -13.72 -18.04 4.91
CA LYS A 33 -12.95 -17.66 6.09
C LYS A 33 -11.88 -18.71 6.33
N VAL A 34 -10.61 -18.35 6.16
CA VAL A 34 -9.47 -19.28 6.19
C VAL A 34 -8.28 -18.65 6.92
N SER A 35 -7.29 -19.46 7.30
CA SER A 35 -6.13 -18.94 8.02
C SER A 35 -5.27 -18.04 7.12
N ARG A 36 -4.93 -16.86 7.62
CA ARG A 36 -4.08 -15.87 6.92
C ARG A 36 -2.67 -16.41 6.70
N HIS A 37 -2.13 -17.15 7.68
CA HIS A 37 -0.73 -17.58 7.72
C HIS A 37 -0.28 -18.34 6.47
N GLN A 38 -1.06 -19.32 6.00
CA GLN A 38 -0.69 -20.15 4.85
C GLN A 38 -0.56 -19.34 3.55
N PHE A 39 -1.32 -18.25 3.41
CA PHE A 39 -1.21 -17.37 2.25
C PHE A 39 0.00 -16.44 2.33
N VAL A 40 0.33 -15.97 3.54
CA VAL A 40 1.51 -15.10 3.76
C VAL A 40 2.81 -15.88 3.56
N VAL A 41 2.90 -17.08 4.11
CA VAL A 41 4.07 -17.96 3.95
C VAL A 41 4.16 -18.51 2.53
N GLY A 42 3.03 -18.91 1.94
CA GLY A 42 3.04 -19.54 0.62
C GLY A 42 3.27 -18.57 -0.54
N SER A 43 2.99 -17.27 -0.39
CA SER A 43 3.30 -16.25 -1.40
C SER A 43 3.37 -14.84 -0.83
N GLU A 44 4.58 -14.27 -0.86
CA GLU A 44 4.82 -12.87 -0.53
C GLU A 44 4.07 -11.92 -1.48
N TYR A 45 4.06 -12.24 -2.77
CA TYR A 45 3.35 -11.46 -3.79
C TYR A 45 1.86 -11.37 -3.48
N PHE A 46 1.23 -12.50 -3.15
CA PHE A 46 -0.19 -12.54 -2.81
C PHE A 46 -0.49 -11.78 -1.52
N ALA A 47 0.38 -11.93 -0.52
CA ALA A 47 0.27 -11.19 0.74
C ALA A 47 0.35 -9.68 0.52
N LYS A 48 1.30 -9.22 -0.30
CA LYS A 48 1.48 -7.81 -0.66
C LYS A 48 0.29 -7.28 -1.47
N LEU A 49 -0.15 -8.03 -2.49
CA LEU A 49 -1.27 -7.68 -3.36
C LEU A 49 -2.57 -7.45 -2.56
N HIS A 50 -2.82 -8.27 -1.55
CA HIS A 50 -4.04 -8.22 -0.77
C HIS A 50 -3.89 -7.55 0.60
N GLY A 51 -2.72 -6.99 0.91
CA GLY A 51 -2.49 -6.31 2.19
C GLY A 51 -2.59 -7.25 3.38
N LEU A 52 -2.32 -8.55 3.21
CA LEU A 52 -2.56 -9.56 4.26
C LEU A 52 -1.66 -9.40 5.49
N ARG A 53 -0.57 -8.63 5.38
CA ARG A 53 0.34 -8.33 6.50
C ARG A 53 -0.07 -7.08 7.27
N GLU A 54 -0.97 -6.29 6.71
CA GLU A 54 -1.58 -5.15 7.37
C GLU A 54 -2.75 -5.72 8.18
N ASP A 55 -2.89 -5.35 9.46
CA ASP A 55 -3.99 -5.82 10.32
C ASP A 55 -5.35 -5.18 9.96
N ASP A 56 -5.56 -4.95 8.67
CA ASP A 56 -6.80 -4.48 8.11
C ASP A 56 -7.78 -5.66 8.06
N ASP A 57 -8.91 -5.53 8.77
CA ASP A 57 -10.00 -6.52 8.87
C ASP A 57 -10.84 -6.65 7.57
N ASP A 58 -10.24 -6.26 6.44
CA ASP A 58 -10.88 -6.06 5.16
C ASP A 58 -11.22 -7.37 4.43
N ILE A 59 -12.33 -7.34 3.69
CA ILE A 59 -12.76 -8.46 2.85
C ILE A 59 -11.95 -8.43 1.54
N VAL A 60 -11.15 -9.46 1.32
CA VAL A 60 -10.34 -9.60 0.11
C VAL A 60 -11.20 -10.14 -1.02
N ARG A 61 -11.42 -9.33 -2.06
CA ARG A 61 -12.16 -9.74 -3.26
C ARG A 61 -11.22 -10.40 -4.27
N LEU A 62 -11.52 -11.64 -4.66
CA LEU A 62 -10.81 -12.37 -5.71
C LEU A 62 -11.64 -12.33 -6.99
N GLU A 63 -11.20 -11.52 -7.95
CA GLU A 63 -11.84 -11.39 -9.27
C GLU A 63 -11.25 -12.39 -10.25
N GLY A 64 -12.07 -12.89 -11.18
CA GLY A 64 -11.64 -13.83 -12.22
C GLY A 64 -11.42 -15.28 -11.76
N VAL A 65 -11.81 -15.61 -10.52
CA VAL A 65 -11.75 -16.96 -9.96
C VAL A 65 -13.15 -17.43 -9.61
N THR A 66 -13.50 -18.64 -10.05
CA THR A 66 -14.79 -19.26 -9.70
C THR A 66 -14.75 -19.88 -8.31
N ILE A 67 -15.92 -20.03 -7.68
CA ILE A 67 -16.05 -20.68 -6.36
C ILE A 67 -15.39 -22.07 -6.32
N ASP A 68 -15.56 -22.88 -7.37
CA ASP A 68 -15.03 -24.25 -7.40
C ASP A 68 -13.52 -24.29 -7.62
N GLN A 69 -12.99 -23.38 -8.44
CA GLN A 69 -11.53 -23.24 -8.59
C GLN A 69 -10.87 -22.86 -7.27
N PHE A 70 -11.46 -21.91 -6.54
CA PHE A 70 -10.92 -21.50 -5.25
C PHE A 70 -11.00 -22.62 -4.21
N ARG A 71 -12.08 -23.42 -4.19
CA ARG A 71 -12.17 -24.61 -3.33
C ARG A 71 -11.09 -25.63 -3.60
N VAL A 72 -10.79 -25.91 -4.87
CA VAL A 72 -9.70 -26.81 -5.27
C VAL A 72 -8.37 -26.29 -4.74
N PHE A 73 -8.10 -24.99 -4.88
CA PHE A 73 -6.88 -24.38 -4.33
C PHE A 73 -6.84 -24.45 -2.80
N LEU A 74 -7.96 -24.19 -2.11
CA LEU A 74 -8.03 -24.32 -0.66
C LEU A 74 -7.79 -25.76 -0.17
N ARG A 75 -8.17 -26.78 -0.93
CA ARG A 75 -7.90 -28.19 -0.57
C ARG A 75 -6.41 -28.50 -0.52
N ILE A 76 -5.60 -27.89 -1.38
CA ILE A 76 -4.13 -28.09 -1.36
C ILE A 76 -3.44 -27.18 -0.33
N VAL A 77 -3.94 -25.96 -0.11
CA VAL A 77 -3.39 -25.03 0.91
C VAL A 77 -3.74 -25.49 2.33
N PHE A 78 -4.94 -26.02 2.53
CA PHE A 78 -5.44 -26.55 3.79
C PHE A 78 -5.88 -28.00 3.57
N PRO A 79 -4.93 -28.94 3.63
CA PRO A 79 -5.24 -30.36 3.62
C PRO A 79 -6.19 -30.66 4.79
N VAL A 80 -7.47 -30.95 4.48
CA VAL A 80 -8.46 -31.25 5.52
C VAL A 80 -8.12 -32.62 6.09
N THR A 81 -7.57 -32.63 7.30
CA THR A 81 -7.08 -33.81 8.00
C THR A 81 -8.23 -34.75 8.36
N ASN A 82 -8.48 -35.74 7.51
CA ASN A 82 -9.06 -37.02 7.92
C ASN A 82 -7.95 -38.08 7.82
N TYR A 83 -6.96 -38.04 8.72
CA TYR A 83 -5.92 -39.06 8.99
C TYR A 83 -5.05 -39.60 7.84
N THR A 84 -5.35 -39.26 6.61
CA THR A 84 -4.51 -39.37 5.42
C THR A 84 -4.41 -37.96 4.89
N ASN A 85 -3.21 -37.38 4.98
CA ASN A 85 -2.85 -36.20 4.22
C ASN A 85 -3.36 -36.43 2.79
N PRO A 86 -4.24 -35.59 2.20
CA PRO A 86 -4.71 -35.80 0.84
C PRO A 86 -3.46 -35.93 -0.02
N THR A 87 -3.19 -37.16 -0.43
CA THR A 87 -2.01 -37.45 -1.19
C THR A 87 -2.17 -36.75 -2.53
N ALA A 88 -1.05 -36.47 -3.16
CA ALA A 88 -0.95 -35.98 -4.53
C ALA A 88 -1.88 -36.71 -5.56
N ASN A 89 -2.38 -37.91 -5.20
CA ASN A 89 -3.34 -38.71 -5.96
C ASN A 89 -4.83 -38.31 -5.81
N ASP A 90 -5.18 -37.36 -4.96
CA ASP A 90 -6.58 -36.98 -4.68
C ASP A 90 -7.13 -35.88 -5.60
N PHE A 91 -6.30 -35.40 -6.53
CA PHE A 91 -6.65 -34.37 -7.51
C PHE A 91 -6.66 -34.96 -8.91
N THR A 92 -7.73 -34.70 -9.65
CA THR A 92 -7.83 -35.00 -11.08
C THR A 92 -6.91 -34.08 -11.89
N THR A 93 -6.57 -34.47 -13.12
CA THR A 93 -5.78 -33.63 -14.04
C THR A 93 -6.38 -32.22 -14.19
N LYS A 94 -7.71 -32.10 -14.27
CA LYS A 94 -8.40 -30.80 -14.34
C LYS A 94 -8.20 -29.96 -13.08
N GLU A 95 -8.19 -30.58 -11.91
CA GLU A 95 -7.92 -29.89 -10.65
C GLU A 95 -6.46 -29.46 -10.55
N TRP A 96 -5.51 -30.30 -10.99
CA TRP A 96 -4.10 -29.93 -11.10
C TRP A 96 -3.89 -28.73 -12.03
N LEU A 97 -4.64 -28.63 -13.13
CA LEU A 97 -4.63 -27.44 -14.00
C LEU A 97 -5.11 -26.18 -13.29
N VAL A 98 -6.14 -26.29 -12.47
CA VAL A 98 -6.62 -25.17 -11.65
C VAL A 98 -5.55 -24.76 -10.65
N ILE A 99 -4.94 -25.72 -9.94
CA ILE A 99 -3.88 -25.46 -8.96
C ILE A 99 -2.70 -24.79 -9.66
N PHE A 100 -2.27 -25.31 -10.81
CA PHE A 100 -1.17 -24.75 -11.59
C PHE A 100 -1.44 -23.29 -12.00
N ARG A 101 -2.65 -22.98 -12.49
CA ARG A 101 -3.02 -21.63 -12.90
C ARG A 101 -3.08 -20.65 -11.74
N LEU A 102 -3.77 -21.01 -10.65
CA LEU A 102 -3.92 -20.15 -9.49
C LEU A 102 -2.59 -19.95 -8.75
N SER A 103 -1.78 -21.01 -8.59
CA SER A 103 -0.45 -20.90 -8.00
C SER A 103 0.50 -20.08 -8.88
N SER A 104 0.36 -20.13 -10.20
CA SER A 104 1.11 -19.28 -11.13
C SER A 104 0.69 -17.82 -11.04
N GLN A 105 -0.62 -17.54 -11.03
CA GLN A 105 -1.18 -16.20 -10.92
C GLN A 105 -0.81 -15.54 -9.59
N TRP A 106 -0.87 -16.31 -8.50
CA TRP A 106 -0.60 -15.81 -7.15
C TRP A 106 0.83 -16.05 -6.68
N ARG A 107 1.71 -16.56 -7.54
CA ARG A 107 3.14 -16.82 -7.27
C ARG A 107 3.41 -17.74 -6.07
N PHE A 108 2.55 -18.74 -5.84
CA PHE A 108 2.83 -19.83 -4.91
C PHE A 108 3.79 -20.84 -5.55
N LYS A 109 5.10 -20.58 -5.44
CA LYS A 109 6.14 -21.37 -6.13
C LYS A 109 6.05 -22.86 -5.83
N GLY A 110 5.95 -23.25 -4.55
CA GLY A 110 5.89 -24.67 -4.16
C GLY A 110 4.67 -25.40 -4.73
N PHE A 111 3.48 -24.78 -4.70
CA PHE A 111 2.27 -25.41 -5.29
C PHE A 111 2.32 -25.42 -6.82
N ARG A 112 2.96 -24.44 -7.45
CA ARG A 112 3.16 -24.41 -8.90
C ARG A 112 4.06 -25.56 -9.35
N GLU A 113 5.19 -25.77 -8.66
CA GLU A 113 6.14 -26.84 -8.95
C GLU A 113 5.48 -28.21 -8.74
N LEU A 114 4.78 -28.39 -7.63
CA LEU A 114 4.04 -29.62 -7.36
C LEU A 114 2.98 -29.90 -8.43
N ALA A 115 2.19 -28.91 -8.83
CA ALA A 115 1.22 -29.09 -9.90
C ALA A 115 1.88 -29.42 -11.25
N MET A 116 3.03 -28.81 -11.53
CA MET A 116 3.80 -29.09 -12.75
C MET A 116 4.29 -30.53 -12.79
N GLU A 117 4.81 -31.07 -11.68
CA GLU A 117 5.24 -32.47 -11.58
C GLU A 117 4.12 -33.48 -11.86
N HIS A 118 2.89 -33.18 -11.43
CA HIS A 118 1.73 -34.01 -11.71
C HIS A 118 1.28 -33.91 -13.16
N LEU A 119 1.20 -32.69 -13.69
CA LEU A 119 0.77 -32.45 -15.07
C LEU A 119 1.74 -33.03 -16.10
N LEU A 120 3.05 -33.03 -15.81
CA LEU A 120 4.06 -33.67 -16.66
C LEU A 120 3.84 -35.19 -16.82
N LYS A 121 3.23 -35.84 -15.83
CA LYS A 121 2.96 -37.28 -15.83
C LYS A 121 1.62 -37.62 -16.49
N ASP A 122 0.62 -36.78 -16.29
CA ASP A 122 -0.78 -37.09 -16.66
C ASP A 122 -1.18 -36.58 -18.05
N LEU A 123 -0.57 -35.49 -18.54
CA LEU A 123 -0.96 -34.88 -19.80
C LEU A 123 -0.37 -35.61 -21.01
N SER A 124 -1.14 -35.67 -22.10
CA SER A 124 -0.63 -36.16 -23.38
C SER A 124 0.43 -35.22 -23.98
N ALA A 125 1.27 -35.76 -24.89
CA ALA A 125 2.31 -34.99 -25.57
C ALA A 125 1.77 -33.70 -26.22
N LEU A 126 0.61 -33.79 -26.88
CA LEU A 126 -0.03 -32.64 -27.52
C LEU A 126 -0.54 -31.62 -26.50
N GLU A 127 -1.12 -32.09 -25.39
CA GLU A 127 -1.61 -31.21 -24.32
C GLU A 127 -0.46 -30.46 -23.64
N LEU A 128 0.67 -31.13 -23.41
CA LEU A 128 1.89 -30.52 -22.89
C LEU A 128 2.39 -29.40 -23.81
N VAL A 129 2.47 -29.64 -25.13
CA VAL A 129 2.88 -28.60 -26.09
C VAL A 129 1.91 -27.41 -26.08
N LYS A 130 0.59 -27.69 -26.11
CA LYS A 130 -0.43 -26.63 -26.04
C LYS A 130 -0.31 -25.82 -24.76
N MET A 131 -0.10 -26.49 -23.63
CA MET A 131 0.02 -25.85 -22.33
C MET A 131 1.30 -25.03 -22.21
N GLY A 132 2.43 -25.56 -22.65
CA GLY A 132 3.71 -24.85 -22.66
C GLY A 132 3.65 -23.56 -23.48
N ARG A 133 2.96 -23.59 -24.63
CA ARG A 133 2.72 -22.39 -25.46
C ARG A 133 1.73 -21.41 -24.84
N ALA A 134 0.65 -21.90 -24.23
CA ALA A 134 -0.43 -21.05 -23.68
C ALA A 134 -0.05 -20.39 -22.35
N GLU A 135 0.59 -21.14 -21.46
CA GLU A 135 0.92 -20.70 -20.08
C GLU A 135 2.38 -20.21 -19.95
N ASN A 136 3.09 -20.13 -21.08
CA ASN A 136 4.50 -19.76 -21.19
C ASN A 136 5.45 -20.61 -20.31
N VAL A 137 5.34 -21.94 -20.42
CA VAL A 137 6.12 -22.93 -19.64
C VAL A 137 6.99 -23.76 -20.59
N PRO A 138 8.28 -23.43 -20.75
CA PRO A 138 9.20 -24.18 -21.60
C PRO A 138 9.30 -25.66 -21.25
N GLU A 139 9.21 -25.99 -19.97
CA GLU A 139 9.34 -27.36 -19.45
C GLU A 139 8.23 -28.26 -20.00
N PHE A 140 6.98 -27.77 -20.03
CA PHE A 140 5.88 -28.49 -20.68
C PHE A 140 6.09 -28.62 -22.18
N LEU A 141 6.59 -27.57 -22.85
CA LEU A 141 6.84 -27.63 -24.29
C LEU A 141 7.87 -28.72 -24.64
N LEU A 142 9.03 -28.69 -23.99
CA LEU A 142 10.13 -29.62 -24.26
C LEU A 142 9.74 -31.05 -23.86
N SER A 143 9.05 -31.21 -22.72
CA SER A 143 8.54 -32.52 -22.32
C SER A 143 7.55 -33.07 -23.35
N GLY A 144 6.65 -32.25 -23.89
CA GLY A 144 5.73 -32.68 -24.94
C GLY A 144 6.45 -33.12 -26.22
N TYR A 145 7.45 -32.35 -26.67
CA TYR A 145 8.30 -32.72 -27.82
C TYR A 145 9.07 -34.03 -27.59
N ARG A 146 9.66 -34.20 -26.42
CA ARG A 146 10.30 -35.44 -26.00
C ARG A 146 9.32 -36.61 -26.02
N SER A 147 8.12 -36.44 -25.49
CA SER A 147 7.08 -37.48 -25.54
C SER A 147 6.70 -37.88 -26.96
N PHE A 148 6.68 -36.95 -27.92
CA PHE A 148 6.46 -37.28 -29.34
C PHE A 148 7.61 -38.09 -29.95
N ILE A 149 8.86 -37.79 -29.58
CA ILE A 149 10.03 -38.55 -30.05
C ILE A 149 10.02 -39.96 -29.45
N ASN A 150 9.68 -40.08 -28.16
CA ASN A 150 9.75 -41.34 -27.41
C ASN A 150 8.53 -42.27 -27.58
N ARG A 151 7.49 -41.88 -28.34
CA ARG A 151 6.22 -42.63 -28.52
C ARG A 151 6.35 -43.95 -29.31
N ARG A 152 7.48 -44.67 -29.24
CA ARG A 152 7.85 -45.71 -30.19
C ARG A 152 6.80 -46.83 -30.38
N SER A 153 6.70 -47.21 -31.65
CA SER A 153 5.83 -48.19 -32.31
C SER A 153 6.05 -49.64 -31.85
N GLU A 154 5.49 -50.04 -30.71
CA GLU A 154 5.38 -51.47 -30.36
C GLU A 154 4.19 -52.16 -31.06
N ILE A 155 3.35 -51.40 -31.75
CA ILE A 155 2.24 -51.91 -32.54
C ILE A 155 2.46 -51.50 -33.99
N THR A 156 2.38 -52.48 -34.88
CA THR A 156 2.49 -52.39 -36.35
C THR A 156 1.29 -51.68 -36.99
N THR A 157 0.66 -50.76 -36.27
CA THR A 157 -0.46 -49.92 -36.69
C THR A 157 -0.05 -48.45 -36.63
N GLU A 158 -0.75 -47.62 -37.39
CA GLU A 158 -0.59 -46.18 -37.60
C GLU A 158 -0.65 -45.31 -36.30
N GLU A 159 -0.57 -45.92 -35.12
CA GLU A 159 -0.79 -45.32 -33.78
C GLU A 159 0.48 -44.75 -33.12
N GLY A 160 1.67 -45.08 -33.65
CA GLY A 160 2.97 -44.62 -33.14
C GLY A 160 3.52 -43.34 -33.80
N ASP A 161 2.84 -42.83 -34.83
CA ASP A 161 3.23 -41.63 -35.56
C ASP A 161 2.42 -40.41 -35.11
N ILE A 162 2.97 -39.22 -35.37
CA ILE A 162 2.23 -37.97 -35.20
C ILE A 162 1.08 -37.99 -36.21
N THR A 163 -0.15 -38.02 -35.71
CA THR A 163 -1.36 -38.01 -36.55
C THR A 163 -1.49 -36.70 -37.32
N ASP A 164 -2.23 -36.69 -38.43
CA ASP A 164 -2.48 -35.46 -39.20
C ASP A 164 -3.07 -34.34 -38.32
N GLU A 165 -3.99 -34.67 -37.41
CA GLU A 165 -4.57 -33.71 -36.48
C GLU A 165 -3.56 -33.13 -35.48
N GLU A 166 -2.63 -33.95 -34.97
CA GLU A 166 -1.55 -33.49 -34.10
C GLU A 166 -0.56 -32.64 -34.89
N GLY A 167 -0.26 -33.05 -36.13
CA GLY A 167 0.63 -32.33 -37.04
C GLY A 167 0.13 -30.93 -37.38
N ASP A 168 -1.16 -30.79 -37.66
CA ASP A 168 -1.81 -29.50 -37.89
C ASP A 168 -1.69 -28.57 -36.67
N LYS A 169 -1.84 -29.11 -35.45
CA LYS A 169 -1.76 -28.36 -34.20
C LYS A 169 -0.31 -28.03 -33.79
N LEU A 170 0.64 -28.89 -34.12
CA LEU A 170 2.07 -28.69 -33.86
C LEU A 170 2.70 -27.69 -34.83
N GLY A 171 2.29 -27.77 -36.10
CA GLY A 171 2.86 -27.04 -37.23
C GLY A 171 3.88 -27.90 -38.00
N SER A 172 3.83 -27.85 -39.32
CA SER A 172 4.61 -28.74 -40.21
C SER A 172 6.12 -28.67 -39.97
N LYS A 173 6.65 -27.48 -39.64
CA LYS A 173 8.07 -27.30 -39.32
C LYS A 173 8.47 -28.09 -38.06
N THR A 174 7.65 -28.01 -37.01
CA THR A 174 7.89 -28.74 -35.75
C THR A 174 7.85 -30.24 -35.98
N VAL A 175 6.84 -30.73 -36.72
CA VAL A 175 6.72 -32.16 -37.06
C VAL A 175 7.97 -32.68 -37.77
N ILE A 176 8.45 -31.96 -38.79
CA ILE A 176 9.65 -32.36 -39.55
C ILE A 176 10.89 -32.42 -38.64
N ILE A 177 11.04 -31.46 -37.73
CA ILE A 177 12.16 -31.43 -36.78
C ILE A 177 12.08 -32.64 -35.85
N LEU A 178 10.92 -32.89 -35.22
CA LEU A 178 10.74 -34.01 -34.30
C LEU A 178 10.98 -35.35 -35.01
N TRP A 179 10.46 -35.50 -36.23
CA TRP A 179 10.68 -36.69 -37.05
C TRP A 179 12.16 -36.91 -37.37
N ARG A 180 12.90 -35.83 -37.69
CA ARG A 180 14.35 -35.91 -37.95
C ARG A 180 15.12 -36.33 -36.70
N ILE A 181 14.83 -35.72 -35.55
CA ILE A 181 15.49 -36.08 -34.28
C ILE A 181 15.23 -37.55 -33.97
N ARG A 182 13.97 -37.99 -34.08
CA ARG A 182 13.58 -39.39 -33.92
C ARG A 182 14.34 -40.31 -34.88
N TYR A 183 14.38 -39.98 -36.17
CA TYR A 183 15.11 -40.78 -37.17
C TYR A 183 16.59 -40.99 -36.81
N HIS A 184 17.26 -39.95 -36.32
CA HIS A 184 18.66 -40.04 -35.89
C HIS A 184 18.83 -40.79 -34.56
N ALA A 185 17.92 -40.58 -33.61
CA ALA A 185 17.91 -41.31 -32.34
C ALA A 185 17.73 -42.83 -32.53
N GLU A 186 17.06 -43.24 -33.60
CA GLU A 186 16.82 -44.64 -33.95
C GLU A 186 17.91 -45.27 -34.83
N ALA A 187 18.90 -44.50 -35.29
CA ALA A 187 19.96 -44.99 -36.17
C ALA A 187 20.91 -45.95 -35.44
N PRO A 188 21.28 -47.10 -36.05
CA PRO A 188 22.23 -48.04 -35.44
C PRO A 188 23.63 -47.41 -35.33
N GLY A 189 24.29 -47.59 -34.18
CA GLY A 189 25.67 -47.14 -33.95
C GLY A 189 25.84 -45.84 -33.19
N HIS A 190 24.85 -45.41 -32.40
CA HIS A 190 24.97 -44.23 -31.54
C HIS A 190 25.99 -44.47 -30.41
N GLU A 191 27.04 -43.65 -30.34
CA GLU A 191 28.10 -43.74 -29.30
C GLU A 191 27.59 -43.22 -27.95
N ASP A 192 26.81 -42.14 -27.95
CA ASP A 192 26.21 -41.54 -26.75
C ASP A 192 24.85 -42.18 -26.36
N PRO A 193 24.46 -42.10 -25.07
CA PRO A 193 23.10 -42.44 -24.65
C PRO A 193 22.05 -41.65 -25.44
N VAL A 194 21.15 -42.35 -26.12
CA VAL A 194 20.11 -41.78 -26.99
C VAL A 194 19.30 -40.67 -26.31
N GLU A 195 19.07 -40.78 -25.00
CA GLU A 195 18.36 -39.76 -24.22
C GLU A 195 19.11 -38.42 -24.15
N LEU A 196 20.43 -38.44 -24.02
CA LEU A 196 21.26 -37.22 -24.01
C LEU A 196 21.24 -36.55 -25.39
N PHE A 197 21.35 -37.35 -26.46
CA PHE A 197 21.23 -36.86 -27.83
C PHE A 197 19.89 -36.16 -28.09
N ILE A 198 18.78 -36.76 -27.65
CA ILE A 198 17.45 -36.17 -27.80
C ILE A 198 17.38 -34.81 -27.10
N GLU A 199 17.91 -34.70 -25.89
CA GLU A 199 17.90 -33.43 -25.14
C GLU A 199 18.73 -32.34 -25.78
N GLU A 200 19.93 -32.68 -26.24
CA GLU A 200 20.81 -31.74 -26.93
C GLU A 200 20.17 -31.24 -28.22
N GLU A 201 19.62 -32.14 -29.04
CA GLU A 201 18.96 -31.77 -30.28
C GLU A 201 17.65 -30.99 -30.04
N LEU A 202 16.83 -31.37 -29.06
CA LEU A 202 15.63 -30.61 -28.70
C LEU A 202 16.00 -29.19 -28.28
N THR A 203 16.99 -29.05 -27.40
CA THR A 203 17.46 -27.75 -26.94
C THR A 203 18.01 -26.93 -28.10
N ALA A 204 18.84 -27.52 -28.96
CA ALA A 204 19.45 -26.82 -30.09
C ALA A 204 18.42 -26.39 -31.15
N LYS A 205 17.47 -27.25 -31.52
CA LYS A 205 16.49 -26.94 -32.59
C LYS A 205 15.37 -26.02 -32.12
N PHE A 206 15.02 -26.04 -30.83
CA PHE A 206 13.92 -25.25 -30.27
C PHE A 206 14.36 -24.09 -29.37
N VAL A 207 15.66 -23.77 -29.30
CA VAL A 207 16.18 -22.63 -28.51
C VAL A 207 15.45 -21.32 -28.78
N GLY A 208 15.07 -21.06 -30.04
CA GLY A 208 14.34 -19.86 -30.45
C GLY A 208 12.93 -19.81 -29.85
N GLU A 209 12.14 -20.87 -30.04
CA GLU A 209 10.77 -20.97 -29.50
C GLU A 209 10.78 -20.93 -27.97
N VAL A 210 11.73 -21.63 -27.33
CA VAL A 210 11.93 -21.61 -25.88
C VAL A 210 12.27 -20.20 -25.38
N SER A 211 13.16 -19.49 -26.07
CA SER A 211 13.54 -18.12 -25.69
C SER A 211 12.37 -17.14 -25.84
N GLU A 212 11.58 -17.26 -26.91
CA GLU A 212 10.37 -16.47 -27.11
C GLU A 212 9.31 -16.73 -26.03
N ILE A 213 9.12 -17.99 -25.64
CA ILE A 213 8.23 -18.38 -24.54
C ILE A 213 8.72 -17.78 -23.22
N LYS A 214 10.00 -17.91 -22.90
CA LYS A 214 10.60 -17.31 -21.69
C LYS A 214 10.43 -15.79 -21.69
N ALA A 215 10.68 -15.13 -22.83
CA ALA A 215 10.52 -13.69 -22.97
C ALA A 215 9.06 -13.25 -22.76
N ARG A 216 8.08 -13.94 -23.37
CA ARG A 216 6.65 -13.67 -23.16
C ARG A 216 6.22 -13.89 -21.70
N GLY A 217 6.70 -14.96 -21.08
CA GLY A 217 6.45 -15.25 -19.66
C GLY A 217 7.02 -14.15 -18.75
N ASN A 218 8.26 -13.72 -18.98
CA ASN A 218 8.90 -12.65 -18.21
C ASN A 218 8.23 -11.29 -18.41
N ALA A 219 7.86 -10.94 -19.66
CA ALA A 219 7.12 -9.71 -19.96
C ALA A 219 5.76 -9.68 -19.24
N SER A 220 5.05 -10.82 -19.21
CA SER A 220 3.77 -10.95 -18.50
C SER A 220 3.94 -10.78 -16.99
N ARG A 221 4.98 -11.39 -16.39
CA ARG A 221 5.30 -11.21 -14.96
C ARG A 221 5.67 -9.77 -14.62
N HIS A 222 6.51 -9.14 -15.42
CA HIS A 222 6.90 -7.74 -15.25
C HIS A 222 5.68 -6.82 -15.30
N LEU A 223 4.77 -7.02 -16.26
CA LEU A 223 3.53 -6.24 -16.33
C LEU A 223 2.67 -6.39 -15.06
N GLU A 224 2.56 -7.60 -14.52
CA GLU A 224 1.85 -7.85 -13.25
C GLU A 224 2.56 -7.21 -12.04
N ASP A 225 3.89 -7.12 -12.04
CA ASP A 225 4.65 -6.41 -11.00
C ASP A 225 4.43 -4.90 -11.06
N VAL A 226 4.51 -4.30 -12.25
CA VAL A 226 4.20 -2.87 -12.44
C VAL A 226 2.77 -2.56 -11.99
N ARG A 227 1.80 -3.41 -12.36
CA ARG A 227 0.39 -3.26 -11.91
C ARG A 227 0.26 -3.37 -10.39
N LEU A 228 1.01 -4.27 -9.76
CA LEU A 228 1.02 -4.40 -8.31
C LEU A 228 1.56 -3.12 -7.67
N GLU A 229 2.69 -2.59 -8.14
CA GLU A 229 3.28 -1.35 -7.63
C GLU A 229 2.33 -0.16 -7.76
N GLU A 230 1.67 -0.01 -8.90
CA GLU A 230 0.64 1.03 -9.09
C GLU A 230 -0.53 0.88 -8.10
N ARG A 231 -0.98 -0.35 -7.83
CA ARG A 231 -2.06 -0.61 -6.86
C ARG A 231 -1.63 -0.27 -5.44
N LEU A 232 -0.38 -0.59 -5.07
CA LEU A 232 0.16 -0.28 -3.76
C LEU A 232 0.32 1.23 -3.56
N LYS A 233 0.81 1.94 -4.59
CA LYS A 233 0.89 3.40 -4.58
C LYS A 233 -0.48 4.03 -4.36
N LYS A 234 -1.50 3.58 -5.09
CA LYS A 234 -2.89 4.04 -4.91
C LYS A 234 -3.43 3.79 -3.50
N ARG A 235 -3.14 2.63 -2.90
CA ARG A 235 -3.52 2.35 -1.50
C ARG A 235 -2.81 3.26 -0.51
N ALA A 236 -1.51 3.52 -0.70
CA ALA A 236 -0.77 4.43 0.16
C ALA A 236 -1.30 5.88 0.07
N GLU A 237 -1.60 6.35 -1.15
CA GLU A 237 -2.27 7.64 -1.39
C GLU A 237 -3.66 7.72 -0.75
N GLU A 238 -4.41 6.61 -0.71
CA GLU A 238 -5.71 6.56 -0.04
C GLU A 238 -5.58 6.55 1.48
N LYS A 239 -4.62 5.80 2.03
CA LYS A 239 -4.33 5.77 3.47
C LYS A 239 -3.90 7.14 3.99
N THR A 240 -3.03 7.85 3.27
CA THR A 240 -2.60 9.22 3.60
C THR A 240 -3.79 10.20 3.58
N LYS A 241 -4.63 10.18 2.54
CA LYS A 241 -5.85 10.99 2.50
C LYS A 241 -6.80 10.73 3.67
N ARG A 242 -7.02 9.46 4.03
CA ARG A 242 -7.86 9.10 5.19
C ARG A 242 -7.27 9.62 6.50
N GLN A 243 -5.95 9.61 6.63
CA GLN A 243 -5.26 10.13 7.80
C GLN A 243 -5.40 11.67 7.88
N GLU A 244 -5.15 12.38 6.77
CA GLU A 244 -5.32 13.84 6.68
C GLU A 244 -6.77 14.26 6.97
N GLU A 245 -7.76 13.55 6.41
CA GLU A 245 -9.18 13.78 6.70
C GLU A 245 -9.51 13.52 8.19
N GLY A 246 -8.94 12.47 8.77
CA GLY A 246 -9.07 12.15 10.19
C GLY A 246 -8.49 13.25 11.09
N GLU A 247 -7.28 13.71 10.80
CA GLU A 247 -6.62 14.80 11.51
C GLU A 247 -7.40 16.11 11.39
N ARG A 248 -7.89 16.43 10.19
CA ARG A 248 -8.75 17.60 9.95
C ARG A 248 -10.04 17.57 10.79
N LEU A 249 -10.69 16.41 10.88
CA LEU A 249 -11.88 16.22 11.71
C LEU A 249 -11.58 16.34 13.22
N VAL A 250 -10.38 15.95 13.66
CA VAL A 250 -9.95 16.13 15.06
C VAL A 250 -9.74 17.61 15.36
N VAL A 251 -9.06 18.34 14.48
CA VAL A 251 -8.85 19.79 14.61
C VAL A 251 -10.19 20.54 14.62
N GLU A 252 -11.11 20.21 13.71
CA GLU A 252 -12.44 20.82 13.67
C GLU A 252 -13.24 20.57 14.96
N LYS A 253 -13.19 19.35 15.50
CA LYS A 253 -13.84 19.02 16.78
C LYS A 253 -13.19 19.70 17.98
N ALA A 254 -11.87 19.91 17.97
CA ALA A 254 -11.16 20.64 19.01
C ALA A 254 -11.54 22.13 18.99
N ALA A 255 -11.52 22.77 17.81
CA ALA A 255 -11.94 24.17 17.65
C ALA A 255 -13.41 24.40 18.07
N ALA A 256 -14.31 23.48 17.73
CA ALA A 256 -15.71 23.54 18.17
C ALA A 256 -15.88 23.39 19.70
N ARG A 257 -14.96 22.69 20.37
CA ARG A 257 -14.96 22.56 21.83
C ARG A 257 -14.45 23.84 22.49
N ASP A 258 -13.39 24.45 21.97
CA ASP A 258 -12.82 25.68 22.50
C ASP A 258 -13.78 26.87 22.31
N GLY A 259 -14.39 27.02 21.13
CA GLY A 259 -15.42 28.06 20.92
C GLY A 259 -16.65 27.92 21.83
N ARG A 260 -16.96 26.69 22.29
CA ARG A 260 -18.03 26.44 23.28
C ARG A 260 -17.61 26.80 24.70
N VAL A 261 -16.33 26.71 25.01
CA VAL A 261 -15.76 27.13 26.31
C VAL A 261 -15.69 28.66 26.36
N GLU A 262 -15.21 29.31 25.32
CA GLU A 262 -15.16 30.78 25.22
C GLU A 262 -16.56 31.40 25.32
N GLY A 263 -17.54 30.88 24.56
CA GLY A 263 -18.92 31.35 24.64
C GLY A 263 -19.59 31.13 26.02
N ALA A 264 -19.12 30.15 26.80
CA ALA A 264 -19.61 29.93 28.17
C ALA A 264 -18.99 30.91 29.19
N VAL A 265 -17.71 31.28 28.99
CA VAL A 265 -17.02 32.28 29.82
C VAL A 265 -17.60 33.67 29.57
N GLU A 266 -17.77 34.05 28.30
CA GLU A 266 -18.38 35.34 27.93
C GLU A 266 -19.82 35.48 28.44
N ALA A 267 -20.62 34.40 28.39
CA ALA A 267 -21.98 34.40 28.94
C ALA A 267 -21.98 34.55 30.48
N SER A 268 -21.00 33.98 31.18
CA SER A 268 -20.82 34.15 32.63
C SER A 268 -20.44 35.59 32.97
N GLU A 269 -19.46 36.16 32.26
CA GLU A 269 -18.99 37.53 32.48
C GLU A 269 -20.09 38.57 32.15
N ALA A 270 -20.86 38.35 31.08
CA ALA A 270 -22.02 39.19 30.75
C ALA A 270 -23.12 39.12 31.82
N GLY A 271 -23.33 37.94 32.43
CA GLY A 271 -24.21 37.76 33.58
C GLY A 271 -23.78 38.60 34.78
N ASP A 272 -22.50 38.55 35.13
CA ASP A 272 -21.91 39.30 36.24
C ASP A 272 -21.93 40.82 35.99
N LEU A 273 -21.67 41.26 34.76
CA LEU A 273 -21.73 42.68 34.38
C LEU A 273 -23.16 43.22 34.44
N LYS A 274 -24.15 42.41 34.07
CA LYS A 274 -25.57 42.77 34.13
C LYS A 274 -26.06 42.88 35.56
N ALA A 275 -25.62 41.98 36.44
CA ALA A 275 -25.89 42.04 37.88
C ALA A 275 -25.29 43.30 38.53
N LYS A 276 -24.02 43.61 38.23
CA LYS A 276 -23.36 44.85 38.71
C LYS A 276 -24.08 46.12 38.22
N ASN A 277 -24.49 46.16 36.95
CA ASN A 277 -25.24 47.29 36.40
C ASN A 277 -26.63 47.48 37.06
N GLN A 278 -27.29 46.39 37.45
CA GLN A 278 -28.57 46.46 38.14
C GLN A 278 -28.42 47.06 39.54
N VAL A 279 -27.37 46.70 40.28
CA VAL A 279 -27.05 47.29 41.59
C VAL A 279 -26.77 48.78 41.47
N LEU A 280 -25.91 49.17 40.52
CA LEU A 280 -25.60 50.59 40.26
C LEU A 280 -26.85 51.40 39.88
N ARG A 281 -27.78 50.83 39.11
CA ARG A 281 -29.06 51.49 38.80
C ARG A 281 -29.92 51.70 40.04
N GLN A 282 -29.98 50.71 40.93
CA GLN A 282 -30.73 50.82 42.19
C GLN A 282 -30.13 51.89 43.11
N GLU A 283 -28.81 51.98 43.18
CA GLU A 283 -28.09 53.03 43.90
C GLU A 283 -28.33 54.42 43.28
N LEU A 284 -28.31 54.53 41.95
CA LEU A 284 -28.58 55.77 41.25
C LEU A 284 -30.03 56.24 41.45
N GLU A 285 -30.99 55.31 41.47
CA GLU A 285 -32.39 55.59 41.79
C GLU A 285 -32.60 55.98 43.26
N ALA A 286 -31.82 55.43 44.19
CA ALA A 286 -31.81 55.86 45.58
C ALA A 286 -31.26 57.28 45.71
N CYS A 287 -30.11 57.56 45.11
CA CYS A 287 -29.48 58.88 45.09
C CYS A 287 -30.37 59.94 44.41
N THR A 288 -31.06 59.57 43.33
CA THR A 288 -32.02 60.46 42.64
C THR A 288 -33.26 60.75 43.52
N ARG A 289 -33.74 59.77 44.30
CA ARG A 289 -34.82 59.99 45.26
C ARG A 289 -34.40 60.94 46.38
N GLU A 290 -33.17 60.82 46.87
CA GLU A 290 -32.61 61.76 47.86
C GLU A 290 -32.48 63.17 47.29
N LEU A 291 -32.00 63.30 46.04
CA LEU A 291 -31.92 64.59 45.36
C LEU A 291 -33.31 65.21 45.12
N ARG A 292 -34.33 64.42 44.79
CA ARG A 292 -35.72 64.90 44.68
C ARG A 292 -36.25 65.39 46.02
N ARG A 293 -35.99 64.70 47.13
CA ARG A 293 -36.34 65.16 48.48
C ARG A 293 -35.63 66.46 48.85
N ALA A 294 -34.35 66.59 48.49
CA ALA A 294 -33.58 67.83 48.69
C ALA A 294 -34.11 68.98 47.82
N ASN A 295 -34.51 68.70 46.58
CA ASN A 295 -35.11 69.69 45.69
C ASN A 295 -36.53 70.07 46.08
N GLU A 296 -37.32 69.16 46.65
CA GLU A 296 -38.64 69.47 47.23
C GLU A 296 -38.50 70.36 48.48
N LEU A 297 -37.43 70.20 49.26
CA LEU A 297 -37.07 71.11 50.36
C LEU A 297 -36.58 72.48 49.86
N ASN A 298 -35.92 72.53 48.69
CA ASN A 298 -35.47 73.78 48.07
C ASN A 298 -36.58 74.51 47.26
N ALA A 299 -37.64 73.82 46.85
CA ALA A 299 -38.73 74.37 46.03
C ALA A 299 -39.67 75.33 46.78
N PHE A 300 -39.44 75.60 48.07
CA PHE A 300 -40.13 76.65 48.84
C PHE A 300 -39.43 78.01 48.79
N SER A 301 -38.30 78.14 48.07
CA SER A 301 -37.64 79.43 47.91
C SER A 301 -37.27 79.71 46.45
N CYS A 302 -37.53 80.95 46.05
CA CYS A 302 -37.06 81.59 44.82
C CYS A 302 -37.90 81.38 43.55
N SER A 303 -39.02 82.10 43.52
CA SER A 303 -39.52 82.76 42.31
C SER A 303 -38.58 83.91 41.92
N GLY A 304 -38.14 83.98 40.66
CA GLY A 304 -37.52 85.20 40.15
C GLY A 304 -36.81 85.05 38.80
N LYS A 305 -37.45 85.55 37.74
CA LYS A 305 -36.94 86.30 36.55
C LYS A 305 -35.54 85.88 36.05
N GLY A 306 -35.30 85.53 34.79
CA GLY A 306 -35.89 86.01 33.55
C GLY A 306 -34.75 86.36 32.57
N SER A 307 -34.88 85.89 31.33
CA SER A 307 -34.23 86.38 30.09
C SER A 307 -32.70 86.30 29.94
N SER A 308 -32.24 85.58 28.91
CA SER A 308 -31.45 86.22 27.82
C SER A 308 -31.15 85.19 26.71
N CYS A 309 -31.86 85.37 25.60
CA CYS A 309 -31.57 84.79 24.31
C CYS A 309 -30.38 85.56 23.69
N LEU A 310 -29.30 84.85 23.31
CA LEU A 310 -28.38 85.15 22.18
C LEU A 310 -27.01 84.47 22.41
N ARG A 311 -26.93 83.14 22.31
CA ARG A 311 -25.63 82.42 22.17
C ARG A 311 -25.73 80.96 21.70
N LYS A 312 -26.81 80.59 20.99
CA LYS A 312 -27.08 79.18 20.60
C LYS A 312 -26.72 78.81 19.14
N ARG A 313 -26.00 79.65 18.40
CA ARG A 313 -25.58 79.34 17.01
C ARG A 313 -24.08 79.11 16.77
N THR A 314 -23.19 79.48 17.70
CA THR A 314 -21.75 79.18 17.59
C THR A 314 -21.37 77.87 18.30
N ILE A 315 -21.92 77.58 19.50
CA ILE A 315 -21.62 76.36 20.29
C ILE A 315 -22.04 75.04 19.59
N LYS A 316 -22.97 75.09 18.62
CA LYS A 316 -23.40 73.89 17.86
C LYS A 316 -22.51 73.55 16.66
N ARG A 317 -21.67 74.48 16.18
CA ARG A 317 -20.67 74.20 15.15
C ARG A 317 -19.41 73.63 15.79
N ASP A 318 -18.93 74.27 16.86
CA ASP A 318 -17.72 73.83 17.59
C ASP A 318 -17.85 72.39 18.12
N ARG A 319 -18.98 72.00 18.71
CA ARG A 319 -19.22 70.60 19.16
C ARG A 319 -19.34 69.57 18.04
N LYS A 320 -19.71 70.01 16.82
CA LYS A 320 -19.87 69.13 15.66
C LYS A 320 -18.52 68.91 14.96
N ASP A 321 -17.67 69.93 15.01
CA ASP A 321 -16.31 69.85 14.48
C ASP A 321 -15.40 69.09 15.48
N GLU A 322 -15.54 69.30 16.79
CA GLU A 322 -14.90 68.48 17.84
C GLU A 322 -15.29 67.00 17.74
N GLY A 323 -16.58 66.69 17.52
CA GLY A 323 -17.04 65.30 17.36
C GLY A 323 -16.51 64.62 16.11
N ARG A 324 -16.28 65.36 15.01
CA ARG A 324 -15.67 64.83 13.79
C ARG A 324 -14.17 64.63 13.94
N GLU A 325 -13.51 65.48 14.71
CA GLU A 325 -12.08 65.38 15.00
C GLU A 325 -11.78 64.21 15.95
N GLU A 326 -12.64 63.96 16.94
CA GLU A 326 -12.60 62.77 17.79
C GLU A 326 -12.88 61.49 16.99
N GLU A 327 -13.88 61.50 16.10
CA GLU A 327 -14.19 60.37 15.22
C GLU A 327 -13.04 60.06 14.24
N ALA A 328 -12.37 61.09 13.70
CA ALA A 328 -11.19 60.92 12.87
C ALA A 328 -9.98 60.36 13.65
N ARG A 329 -9.79 60.77 14.92
CA ARG A 329 -8.75 60.19 15.79
C ARG A 329 -9.01 58.72 16.08
N VAL A 330 -10.24 58.35 16.40
CA VAL A 330 -10.62 56.95 16.65
C VAL A 330 -10.46 56.11 15.39
N GLN A 331 -10.82 56.62 14.21
CA GLN A 331 -10.60 55.93 12.94
C GLN A 331 -9.11 55.75 12.61
N LEU A 332 -8.28 56.75 12.91
CA LEU A 332 -6.83 56.65 12.72
C LEU A 332 -6.20 55.62 13.66
N GLU A 333 -6.58 55.62 14.94
CA GLU A 333 -6.11 54.64 15.93
C GLU A 333 -6.55 53.21 15.56
N MET A 334 -7.77 53.06 15.06
CA MET A 334 -8.28 51.76 14.59
C MET A 334 -7.56 51.28 13.32
N ALA A 335 -7.24 52.19 12.39
CA ALA A 335 -6.44 51.87 11.21
C ALA A 335 -5.00 51.49 11.56
N GLU A 336 -4.41 52.14 12.57
CA GLU A 336 -3.07 51.82 13.07
C GLU A 336 -3.03 50.44 13.72
N LYS A 337 -4.02 50.10 14.57
CA LYS A 337 -4.15 48.75 15.16
C LYS A 337 -4.33 47.66 14.11
N LEU A 338 -5.14 47.93 13.07
CA LEU A 338 -5.35 46.98 11.98
C LEU A 338 -4.06 46.79 11.15
N ALA A 339 -3.30 47.86 10.95
CA ALA A 339 -2.00 47.77 10.28
C ALA A 339 -0.94 47.05 11.14
N GLU A 340 -0.99 47.16 12.47
CA GLU A 340 -0.14 46.38 13.37
C GLU A 340 -0.51 44.90 13.38
N GLU A 341 -1.80 44.58 13.36
CA GLU A 341 -2.32 43.20 13.27
C GLU A 341 -1.92 42.55 11.94
N GLU A 342 -2.07 43.26 10.81
CA GLU A 342 -1.60 42.79 9.50
C GLU A 342 -0.07 42.58 9.42
N ARG A 343 0.71 43.36 10.19
CA ARG A 343 2.17 43.13 10.28
C ARG A 343 2.48 41.90 11.12
N ALA A 344 1.74 41.67 12.20
CA ALA A 344 1.92 40.50 13.06
C ALA A 344 1.58 39.21 12.31
N THR A 345 0.50 39.19 11.52
CA THR A 345 0.14 38.01 10.71
C THR A 345 1.19 37.70 9.65
N ARG A 346 1.72 38.72 8.95
CA ARG A 346 2.81 38.52 7.97
C ARG A 346 4.08 37.96 8.59
N LEU A 347 4.43 38.37 9.81
CA LEU A 347 5.60 37.83 10.51
C LEU A 347 5.41 36.35 10.88
N LEU A 348 4.21 35.95 11.29
CA LEU A 348 3.89 34.55 11.57
C LEU A 348 3.92 33.70 10.31
N GLU A 349 3.37 34.18 9.20
CA GLU A 349 3.44 33.50 7.90
C GLU A 349 4.90 33.35 7.41
N GLU A 350 5.75 34.36 7.62
CA GLU A 350 7.19 34.29 7.30
C GLU A 350 7.97 33.34 8.22
N GLU A 351 7.58 33.20 9.49
CA GLU A 351 8.17 32.21 10.41
C GLU A 351 7.73 30.79 10.06
N GLU A 352 6.45 30.57 9.74
CA GLU A 352 5.93 29.27 9.30
C GLU A 352 6.60 28.83 7.98
N LYS A 353 6.73 29.76 7.03
CA LYS A 353 7.44 29.49 5.77
C LYS A 353 8.92 29.13 6.00
N ARG A 354 9.61 29.83 6.91
CA ARG A 354 10.98 29.49 7.30
C ARG A 354 11.08 28.13 7.96
N GLY A 355 10.09 27.75 8.78
CA GLY A 355 10.01 26.42 9.39
C GLY A 355 9.85 25.31 8.36
N LEU A 356 8.98 25.51 7.36
CA LEU A 356 8.78 24.57 6.25
C LEU A 356 10.03 24.44 5.39
N GLU A 357 10.69 25.55 5.05
CA GLU A 357 11.94 25.53 4.28
C GLU A 357 13.06 24.82 5.04
N ALA A 358 13.16 25.01 6.36
CA ALA A 358 14.13 24.29 7.21
C ALA A 358 13.83 22.78 7.30
N GLY A 359 12.55 22.39 7.39
CA GLY A 359 12.15 20.98 7.39
C GLY A 359 12.47 20.26 6.08
N LEU A 360 12.25 20.93 4.95
CA LEU A 360 12.63 20.41 3.63
C LEU A 360 14.15 20.28 3.46
N GLU A 361 14.93 21.20 4.04
CA GLU A 361 16.39 21.10 4.05
C GLU A 361 16.86 19.91 4.91
N GLU A 362 16.27 19.71 6.08
CA GLU A 362 16.58 18.56 6.95
C GLU A 362 16.23 17.22 6.27
N GLU A 363 15.14 17.15 5.52
CA GLU A 363 14.81 15.96 4.72
C GLU A 363 15.82 15.72 3.60
N ARG A 364 16.24 16.77 2.88
CA ARG A 364 17.30 16.66 1.86
C ARG A 364 18.61 16.15 2.45
N GLU A 365 19.02 16.67 3.61
CA GLU A 365 20.22 16.21 4.31
C GLU A 365 20.11 14.74 4.74
N LYS A 366 18.92 14.29 5.19
CA LYS A 366 18.68 12.88 5.53
C LYS A 366 18.76 11.97 4.31
N GLU A 367 18.16 12.37 3.19
CA GLU A 367 18.23 11.61 1.93
C GLU A 367 19.68 11.49 1.43
N GLU A 368 20.45 12.58 1.48
CA GLU A 368 21.87 12.57 1.11
C GLU A 368 22.69 11.67 2.05
N ALA A 369 22.40 11.69 3.35
CA ALA A 369 23.05 10.82 4.32
C ALA A 369 22.74 9.32 4.11
N VAL A 370 21.52 8.98 3.68
CA VAL A 370 21.16 7.61 3.29
C VAL A 370 21.94 7.18 2.06
N LYS A 371 21.99 8.02 1.03
CA LYS A 371 22.75 7.74 -0.19
C LYS A 371 24.24 7.50 0.07
N ILE A 372 24.86 8.36 0.89
CA ILE A 372 26.27 8.20 1.29
C ILE A 372 26.48 6.87 2.04
N ARG A 373 25.52 6.43 2.86
CA ARG A 373 25.60 5.16 3.59
C ARG A 373 25.55 3.96 2.66
N GLU A 374 24.66 3.98 1.67
CA GLU A 374 24.56 2.93 0.65
C GLU A 374 25.86 2.83 -0.17
N GLU A 375 26.38 3.96 -0.66
CA GLU A 375 27.66 4.00 -1.39
C GLU A 375 28.83 3.46 -0.52
N LEU A 376 28.84 3.75 0.78
CA LEU A 376 29.83 3.21 1.72
C LEU A 376 29.68 1.70 1.93
N GLU A 377 28.47 1.16 1.93
CA GLU A 377 28.23 -0.28 2.05
C GLU A 377 28.66 -1.03 0.79
N GLU A 378 28.41 -0.48 -0.39
CA GLU A 378 28.92 -1.00 -1.67
C GLU A 378 30.45 -1.04 -1.69
N LEU A 379 31.10 0.06 -1.29
CA LEU A 379 32.57 0.13 -1.17
C LEU A 379 33.12 -0.89 -0.18
N ARG A 380 32.43 -1.13 0.94
CA ARG A 380 32.81 -2.15 1.92
C ARG A 380 32.61 -3.56 1.38
N ALA A 381 31.54 -3.81 0.61
CA ALA A 381 31.29 -5.10 -0.03
C ALA A 381 32.37 -5.40 -1.07
N TRP A 382 32.67 -4.44 -1.95
CA TRP A 382 33.74 -4.53 -2.93
C TRP A 382 35.10 -4.80 -2.27
N LYS A 383 35.41 -4.11 -1.17
CA LYS A 383 36.67 -4.35 -0.44
C LYS A 383 36.74 -5.75 0.18
N ARG A 384 35.62 -6.29 0.68
CA ARG A 384 35.59 -7.67 1.19
C ARG A 384 35.81 -8.70 0.10
N GLU A 385 35.18 -8.52 -1.05
CA GLU A 385 35.35 -9.39 -2.22
C GLU A 385 36.80 -9.40 -2.69
N ARG A 386 37.41 -8.21 -2.84
CA ARG A 386 38.82 -8.10 -3.22
C ARG A 386 39.78 -8.73 -2.20
N MET A 387 39.51 -8.62 -0.90
CA MET A 387 40.35 -9.29 0.12
C MET A 387 40.19 -10.82 0.07
N LEU A 388 39.01 -11.33 -0.30
CA LEU A 388 38.82 -12.78 -0.51
C LEU A 388 39.60 -13.23 -1.75
N GLU A 389 39.54 -12.47 -2.85
CA GLU A 389 40.33 -12.76 -4.06
C GLU A 389 41.84 -12.76 -3.77
N GLU A 390 42.34 -11.74 -3.07
CA GLU A 390 43.76 -11.66 -2.68
C GLU A 390 44.16 -12.82 -1.76
N ALA A 391 43.31 -13.22 -0.79
CA ALA A 391 43.57 -14.37 0.08
C ALA A 391 43.57 -15.71 -0.67
N THR A 392 42.67 -15.89 -1.64
CA THR A 392 42.65 -17.08 -2.51
C THR A 392 43.89 -17.16 -3.39
N ILE A 393 44.39 -16.02 -3.88
CA ILE A 393 45.64 -15.97 -4.64
C ILE A 393 46.83 -16.37 -3.75
N ASP A 394 46.89 -15.86 -2.52
CA ASP A 394 47.96 -16.22 -1.56
C ASP A 394 47.94 -17.72 -1.18
N GLU A 395 46.75 -18.32 -1.03
CA GLU A 395 46.57 -19.75 -0.78
C GLU A 395 47.08 -20.60 -1.96
N ILE A 396 46.71 -20.22 -3.19
CA ILE A 396 47.20 -20.89 -4.41
C ILE A 396 48.73 -20.78 -4.55
N LEU A 397 49.33 -19.66 -4.16
CA LEU A 397 50.78 -19.48 -4.20
C LEU A 397 51.51 -20.28 -3.13
N GLN A 398 50.92 -20.46 -1.93
CA GLN A 398 51.48 -21.31 -0.88
C GLN A 398 51.44 -22.79 -1.27
N ASP A 399 50.36 -23.26 -1.86
CA ASP A 399 50.25 -24.64 -2.35
C ASP A 399 51.25 -24.95 -3.48
N ALA A 400 51.59 -23.95 -4.31
CA ALA A 400 52.58 -24.09 -5.38
C ALA A 400 54.03 -24.16 -4.88
N ASP A 401 54.35 -23.54 -3.73
CA ASP A 401 55.68 -23.58 -3.12
C ASP A 401 55.92 -24.86 -2.27
N GLU A 402 54.87 -25.62 -1.93
CA GLU A 402 54.97 -26.90 -1.19
C GLU A 402 55.13 -28.14 -2.11
N GLU A 403 54.89 -28.01 -3.42
CA GLU A 403 55.01 -29.10 -4.40
C GLU A 403 56.38 -29.17 -5.12
N ASP A 404 57.30 -28.21 -4.92
CA ASP A 404 58.69 -28.21 -5.40
C ASP A 404 59.70 -28.51 -4.26
#